data_AF-A0A7R7FS20-F1
#
_entry.id   AF-A0A7R7FS20-F1
#
_cell.length_a   1.000
_cell.length_b   1.000
_cell.length_c   1.000
_cell.angle_alpha   90.00
_cell.angle_beta   90.00
_cell.angle_gamma   90.00
#
_symmetry.space_group_name_H-M   'P 1'
#
loop_
_entity.id
_entity.type
_entity.pdbx_description
1 polymer ?
#
loop_
_entity_poly.entity_id
_entity_poly.type
_entity_poly.pdbx_seq_one_letter_code
_entity_poly.pdbx_strand_id
1 'polypeptide(L)'
;MMFADQGMNIVFNEEIANGFMRYIIRMNLLEACNNNRIIACLVCGGPFIVSGGLCKCYQTVPDRHNFRCFISDELWIDVDNVFKKIKNGIKLRRLRKTRILLENEASGSYDTTDLEIIYKLQVGLCYYCMCPIYSSGAEKFTIDHLMPLSSGGSHWPANIALACKSCNSKKSWTSERFYIKKIRSVKSDEWVQEHKEFVSYIKRHKRKIFGPLCDE
;
A
#
# COMPACT_ATOMS: atom_id res chain seq x y z
N MET A 1 -7.84 -35.12 -40.51
CA MET A 1 -8.57 -36.07 -39.64
C MET A 1 -7.91 -36.00 -38.26
N MET A 2 -8.75 -36.00 -37.23
CA MET A 2 -8.51 -35.54 -35.85
C MET A 2 -7.45 -36.35 -35.07
N PHE A 3 -6.70 -35.70 -34.17
CA PHE A 3 -6.29 -36.19 -32.84
C PHE A 3 -5.94 -34.95 -31.98
N ALA A 4 -6.83 -34.43 -31.12
CA ALA A 4 -7.28 -34.92 -29.81
C ALA A 4 -6.22 -34.79 -28.70
N ASP A 5 -6.27 -33.65 -28.03
CA ASP A 5 -6.20 -33.39 -26.59
C ASP A 5 -5.80 -34.57 -25.68
N GLN A 6 -4.64 -34.46 -25.04
CA GLN A 6 -4.34 -35.13 -23.77
C GLN A 6 -3.72 -34.11 -22.81
N GLY A 7 -4.59 -33.52 -21.97
CA GLY A 7 -4.18 -32.67 -20.86
C GLY A 7 -3.35 -33.46 -19.85
N MET A 8 -2.05 -33.19 -19.81
CA MET A 8 -1.22 -33.57 -18.67
C MET A 8 -1.51 -32.62 -17.50
N ASN A 9 -2.18 -33.13 -16.48
CA ASN A 9 -2.24 -32.51 -15.17
C ASN A 9 -0.86 -32.61 -14.51
N ILE A 10 0.01 -31.62 -14.76
CA ILE A 10 1.26 -31.46 -14.04
C ILE A 10 0.96 -30.72 -12.73
N VAL A 11 1.08 -31.42 -11.61
CA VAL A 11 1.11 -30.80 -10.27
C VAL A 11 2.41 -29.99 -10.16
N PHE A 12 2.31 -28.67 -10.31
CA PHE A 12 3.48 -27.78 -10.25
C PHE A 12 3.90 -27.54 -8.79
N ASN A 13 5.02 -28.13 -8.39
CA ASN A 13 5.78 -27.74 -7.21
C ASN A 13 6.24 -26.27 -7.35
N GLU A 14 6.09 -25.41 -6.33
CA GLU A 14 6.39 -23.96 -6.40
C GLU A 14 7.83 -23.65 -6.84
N GLU A 15 8.81 -24.49 -6.54
CA GLU A 15 10.19 -24.31 -7.00
C GLU A 15 10.35 -24.61 -8.50
N ILE A 16 9.72 -25.69 -8.96
CA ILE A 16 9.67 -26.07 -10.38
C ILE A 16 8.85 -25.04 -11.16
N ALA A 17 7.75 -24.52 -10.59
CA ALA A 17 6.96 -23.45 -11.17
C ALA A 17 7.77 -22.16 -11.35
N ASN A 18 8.63 -21.81 -10.38
CA ASN A 18 9.52 -20.65 -10.51
C ASN A 18 10.61 -20.87 -11.58
N GLY A 19 11.23 -22.05 -11.64
CA GLY A 19 12.24 -22.38 -12.65
C GLY A 19 11.67 -22.52 -14.07
N PHE A 20 10.52 -23.18 -14.19
CA PHE A 20 9.80 -23.39 -15.45
C PHE A 20 9.14 -22.11 -15.94
N MET A 21 8.60 -21.25 -15.06
CA MET A 21 8.14 -19.91 -15.45
C MET A 21 9.32 -19.02 -15.88
N ARG A 22 10.48 -19.08 -15.21
CA ARG A 22 11.69 -18.37 -15.66
C ARG A 22 12.14 -18.87 -17.05
N TYR A 23 12.08 -20.17 -17.29
CA TYR A 23 12.42 -20.79 -18.58
C TYR A 23 11.41 -20.45 -19.67
N ILE A 24 10.11 -20.58 -19.43
CA ILE A 24 9.05 -20.22 -20.37
C ILE A 24 9.06 -18.72 -20.67
N ILE A 25 9.27 -17.86 -19.67
CA ILE A 25 9.42 -16.41 -19.91
C ILE A 25 10.67 -16.15 -20.74
N ARG A 26 11.80 -16.82 -20.46
CA ARG A 26 13.03 -16.69 -21.24
C ARG A 26 12.87 -17.18 -22.69
N MET A 27 12.22 -18.32 -22.89
CA MET A 27 11.98 -18.91 -24.22
C MET A 27 10.95 -18.09 -25.01
N ASN A 28 9.82 -17.69 -24.39
CA ASN A 28 8.84 -16.81 -25.04
C ASN A 28 9.42 -15.41 -25.35
N LEU A 29 10.32 -14.88 -24.52
CA LEU A 29 11.03 -13.62 -24.81
C LEU A 29 12.04 -13.79 -25.95
N LEU A 30 12.74 -14.93 -26.06
CA LEU A 30 13.68 -15.23 -27.14
C LEU A 30 12.94 -15.47 -28.48
N GLU A 31 11.85 -16.21 -28.46
CA GLU A 31 11.02 -16.49 -29.64
C GLU A 31 10.27 -15.23 -30.11
N ALA A 32 9.80 -14.39 -29.18
CA ALA A 32 9.21 -13.08 -29.49
C ALA A 32 10.23 -12.01 -29.89
N CYS A 33 11.50 -12.13 -29.49
CA CYS A 33 12.59 -11.28 -29.96
C CYS A 33 12.95 -11.56 -31.42
N ASN A 34 12.92 -12.83 -31.85
CA ASN A 34 13.26 -13.21 -33.22
C ASN A 34 12.18 -12.81 -34.25
N ASN A 35 10.92 -12.62 -33.84
CA ASN A 35 9.80 -12.42 -34.77
C ASN A 35 8.95 -11.16 -34.52
N ASN A 36 9.58 -10.03 -34.16
CA ASN A 36 8.93 -8.73 -33.89
C ASN A 36 8.12 -8.64 -32.58
N ARG A 37 8.86 -8.31 -31.52
CA ARG A 37 8.56 -7.38 -30.41
C ARG A 37 7.26 -7.63 -29.62
N ILE A 38 7.39 -8.40 -28.54
CA ILE A 38 6.48 -8.34 -27.39
C ILE A 38 7.10 -7.48 -26.30
N ILE A 39 6.39 -6.45 -25.84
CA ILE A 39 6.79 -5.61 -24.70
C ILE A 39 5.78 -5.82 -23.57
N ALA A 40 6.24 -5.99 -22.33
CA ALA A 40 5.33 -6.08 -21.18
C ALA A 40 4.97 -4.67 -20.67
N CYS A 41 3.69 -4.42 -20.39
CA CYS A 41 3.27 -3.16 -19.80
C CYS A 41 3.81 -3.04 -18.36
N LEU A 42 4.66 -2.03 -18.09
CA LEU A 42 5.27 -1.81 -16.77
C LEU A 42 4.26 -1.46 -15.68
N VAL A 43 3.03 -1.07 -16.06
CA VAL A 43 1.95 -0.71 -15.13
C VAL A 43 1.11 -1.91 -14.74
N CYS A 44 0.75 -2.81 -15.68
CA CYS A 44 -0.17 -3.92 -15.42
C CYS A 44 0.46 -5.32 -15.52
N GLY A 45 1.56 -5.48 -16.27
CA GLY A 45 2.27 -6.74 -16.51
C GLY A 45 1.73 -7.59 -17.67
N GLY A 46 0.75 -7.09 -18.44
CA GLY A 46 0.18 -7.80 -19.57
C GLY A 46 1.10 -7.81 -20.82
N PRO A 47 1.02 -8.86 -21.67
CA PRO A 47 1.77 -8.92 -22.93
C PRO A 47 1.22 -7.91 -23.96
N PHE A 48 2.10 -7.27 -24.71
CA PHE A 48 1.75 -6.30 -25.76
C PHE A 48 2.42 -6.69 -27.08
N ILE A 49 1.66 -6.67 -28.18
CA ILE A 49 2.18 -6.87 -29.54
C ILE A 49 2.42 -5.50 -30.16
N VAL A 50 3.62 -5.24 -30.68
CA VAL A 50 4.02 -3.91 -31.20
C VAL A 50 3.27 -3.49 -32.48
N SER A 51 2.40 -4.32 -33.03
CA SER A 51 1.54 -4.00 -34.19
C SER A 51 0.21 -3.29 -33.83
N GLY A 52 0.21 -2.41 -32.82
CA GLY A 52 -0.80 -1.35 -32.70
C GLY A 52 -2.12 -1.64 -31.98
N GLY A 53 -2.16 -2.54 -30.98
CA GLY A 53 -3.36 -2.77 -30.16
C GLY A 53 -3.29 -2.10 -28.77
N LEU A 54 -4.36 -1.44 -28.31
CA LEU A 54 -4.45 -0.81 -26.99
C LEU A 54 -4.44 -1.82 -25.82
N CYS A 55 -3.76 -1.49 -24.71
CA CYS A 55 -3.80 -2.28 -23.48
C CYS A 55 -5.14 -2.09 -22.74
N LYS A 56 -5.69 -3.18 -22.16
CA LYS A 56 -6.94 -3.23 -21.38
C LYS A 56 -7.05 -2.25 -20.21
N CYS A 57 -5.96 -1.55 -19.83
CA CYS A 57 -5.98 -0.58 -18.73
C CYS A 57 -6.46 0.83 -19.11
N TYR A 58 -6.82 1.10 -20.39
CA TYR A 58 -7.43 2.34 -20.89
C TYR A 58 -6.77 3.67 -20.48
N GLN A 59 -5.56 3.64 -19.90
CA GLN A 59 -4.77 4.83 -19.64
C GLN A 59 -3.75 5.00 -20.76
N THR A 60 -3.86 6.12 -21.46
CA THR A 60 -2.86 6.58 -22.43
C THR A 60 -1.49 6.59 -21.77
N VAL A 61 -0.58 5.76 -22.29
CA VAL A 61 0.80 5.74 -21.85
C VAL A 61 1.45 7.04 -22.35
N PRO A 62 2.04 7.89 -21.49
CA PRO A 62 2.71 9.10 -21.94
C PRO A 62 3.89 8.73 -22.84
N ASP A 63 4.09 9.57 -23.86
CA ASP A 63 5.07 9.54 -24.94
C ASP A 63 6.20 8.50 -24.94
N ARG A 64 6.37 7.95 -26.15
CA ARG A 64 7.31 6.98 -26.76
C ARG A 64 8.78 6.91 -26.28
N HIS A 65 9.21 7.57 -25.22
CA HIS A 65 10.62 7.76 -24.90
C HIS A 65 11.21 6.87 -23.79
N ASN A 66 10.52 5.81 -23.35
CA ASN A 66 11.09 4.89 -22.34
C ASN A 66 10.89 3.40 -22.63
N PHE A 67 11.00 3.00 -23.90
CA PHE A 67 11.25 1.60 -24.24
C PHE A 67 12.69 1.46 -24.75
N ARG A 68 13.56 0.80 -23.98
CA ARG A 68 14.85 0.34 -24.49
C ARG A 68 14.85 -1.18 -24.56
N CYS A 69 14.62 -1.65 -25.79
CA CYS A 69 15.01 -2.96 -26.28
C CYS A 69 16.55 -2.98 -26.39
N PHE A 70 17.22 -4.05 -25.98
CA PHE A 70 18.62 -4.32 -26.37
C PHE A 70 18.55 -5.32 -27.53
N ILE A 71 19.10 -5.14 -28.74
CA ILE A 71 20.27 -4.42 -29.27
C ILE A 71 21.55 -4.68 -28.46
N SER A 72 22.34 -5.60 -28.99
CA SER A 72 23.75 -5.93 -28.74
C SER A 72 24.17 -6.39 -27.34
N ASP A 73 25.20 -7.24 -27.32
CA ASP A 73 25.73 -8.05 -26.21
C ASP A 73 26.29 -7.28 -24.99
N GLU A 74 25.96 -5.99 -24.82
CA GLU A 74 26.63 -5.09 -23.87
C GLU A 74 25.73 -4.42 -22.82
N LEU A 75 24.42 -4.75 -22.73
CA LEU A 75 23.59 -4.22 -21.62
C LEU A 75 22.78 -5.30 -20.88
N TRP A 76 23.21 -5.55 -19.65
CA TRP A 76 22.53 -6.38 -18.68
C TRP A 76 21.26 -5.69 -18.16
N ILE A 77 20.08 -6.13 -18.59
CA ILE A 77 18.86 -5.91 -17.82
C ILE A 77 18.93 -6.81 -16.59
N ASP A 78 18.91 -6.22 -15.40
CA ASP A 78 18.80 -6.95 -14.15
C ASP A 78 17.38 -7.54 -14.02
N VAL A 79 17.20 -8.70 -14.65
CA VAL A 79 15.96 -9.46 -14.69
C VAL A 79 15.44 -9.75 -13.28
N ASP A 80 16.32 -10.00 -12.31
CA ASP A 80 15.91 -10.24 -10.92
C ASP A 80 15.32 -8.98 -10.26
N ASN A 81 15.89 -7.80 -10.52
CA ASN A 81 15.31 -6.54 -10.04
C ASN A 81 13.96 -6.23 -10.70
N VAL A 82 13.78 -6.58 -11.98
CA VAL A 82 12.48 -6.48 -12.66
C VAL A 82 11.47 -7.43 -12.01
N PHE A 83 11.81 -8.70 -11.78
CA PHE A 83 10.94 -9.66 -11.09
C PHE A 83 10.58 -9.21 -9.66
N LYS A 84 11.53 -8.67 -8.90
CA LYS A 84 11.28 -8.10 -7.56
C LYS A 84 10.25 -6.98 -7.60
N LYS A 85 10.37 -6.05 -8.57
CA LYS A 85 9.41 -4.95 -8.76
C LYS A 85 8.01 -5.48 -9.09
N ILE A 86 7.91 -6.47 -9.98
CA ILE A 86 6.63 -7.10 -10.35
C ILE A 86 5.97 -7.77 -9.14
N LYS A 87 6.71 -8.61 -8.40
CA LYS A 87 6.21 -9.29 -7.19
C LYS A 87 5.72 -8.28 -6.15
N ASN A 88 6.48 -7.20 -5.92
CA ASN A 88 6.08 -6.12 -5.02
C ASN A 88 4.82 -5.39 -5.49
N GLY A 89 4.69 -5.12 -6.80
CA GLY A 89 3.49 -4.50 -7.36
C GLY A 89 2.23 -5.33 -7.12
N ILE A 90 2.30 -6.65 -7.36
CA ILE A 90 1.18 -7.58 -7.10
C ILE A 90 0.82 -7.58 -5.61
N LYS A 91 1.81 -7.66 -4.72
CA LYS A 91 1.60 -7.59 -3.26
C LYS A 91 0.91 -6.29 -2.86
N LEU A 92 1.38 -5.13 -3.34
CA LEU A 92 0.81 -3.83 -3.02
C LEU A 92 -0.63 -3.69 -3.53
N ARG A 93 -0.96 -4.24 -4.71
CA ARG A 93 -2.35 -4.26 -5.22
C ARG A 93 -3.28 -5.07 -4.31
N ARG A 94 -2.85 -6.25 -3.84
CA ARG A 94 -3.63 -7.07 -2.90
C ARG A 94 -3.88 -6.32 -1.59
N LEU A 95 -2.84 -5.65 -1.04
CA LEU A 95 -2.96 -4.85 0.18
C LEU A 95 -3.94 -3.69 0.01
N ARG A 96 -3.88 -2.97 -1.12
CA ARG A 96 -4.84 -1.89 -1.42
C ARG A 96 -6.27 -2.40 -1.55
N LYS A 97 -6.49 -3.52 -2.25
CA LYS A 97 -7.83 -4.12 -2.38
C LYS A 97 -8.39 -4.52 -1.01
N THR A 98 -7.56 -5.17 -0.18
CA THR A 98 -7.94 -5.57 1.18
C THR A 98 -8.29 -4.35 2.02
N ARG A 99 -7.49 -3.28 1.95
CA ARG A 99 -7.74 -2.02 2.64
C ARG A 99 -9.10 -1.41 2.27
N ILE A 100 -9.43 -1.34 0.98
CA ILE A 100 -10.71 -0.78 0.49
C ILE A 100 -11.90 -1.59 1.03
N LEU A 101 -11.80 -2.92 1.03
CA LEU A 101 -12.87 -3.77 1.58
C LEU A 101 -13.08 -3.50 3.07
N LEU A 102 -11.99 -3.45 3.85
CA LEU A 102 -12.04 -3.12 5.27
C LEU A 102 -12.58 -1.70 5.53
N GLU A 103 -12.28 -0.74 4.65
CA GLU A 103 -12.82 0.61 4.74
C GLU A 103 -14.32 0.66 4.45
N ASN A 104 -14.83 -0.17 3.54
CA ASN A 104 -16.26 -0.23 3.24
C ASN A 104 -17.08 -0.96 4.31
N GLU A 105 -16.47 -1.91 5.02
CA GLU A 105 -17.14 -2.72 6.05
C GLU A 105 -17.05 -2.10 7.47
N ALA A 106 -16.15 -1.14 7.67
CA ALA A 106 -15.96 -0.51 8.97
C ALA A 106 -17.17 0.37 9.33
N SER A 107 -17.67 0.19 10.55
CA SER A 107 -18.80 0.95 11.08
C SER A 107 -18.47 2.43 11.29
N GLY A 108 -19.50 3.27 11.22
CA GLY A 108 -19.38 4.71 11.45
C GLY A 108 -18.83 5.49 10.26
N SER A 109 -18.74 6.80 10.45
CA SER A 109 -18.14 7.72 9.49
C SER A 109 -17.53 8.92 10.23
N TYR A 110 -16.68 9.66 9.54
CA TYR A 110 -16.16 10.93 10.01
C TYR A 110 -16.14 11.90 8.83
N ASP A 111 -16.32 13.19 9.11
CA ASP A 111 -16.29 14.25 8.10
C ASP A 111 -15.14 15.23 8.33
N THR A 112 -15.10 16.30 7.55
CA THR A 112 -14.10 17.37 7.67
C THR A 112 -14.20 18.14 8.99
N THR A 113 -15.39 18.30 9.54
CA THR A 113 -15.64 18.97 10.83
C THR A 113 -15.03 18.16 11.95
N ASP A 114 -15.20 16.84 11.93
CA ASP A 114 -14.58 15.92 12.88
C ASP A 114 -13.06 16.04 12.84
N LEU A 115 -12.48 16.06 11.63
CA LEU A 115 -11.04 16.20 11.45
C LEU A 115 -10.51 17.53 11.99
N GLU A 116 -11.24 18.63 11.83
CA GLU A 116 -10.88 19.93 12.40
C GLU A 116 -10.91 19.93 13.93
N ILE A 117 -11.93 19.31 14.52
CA ILE A 117 -12.02 19.14 15.98
C ILE A 117 -10.82 18.32 16.48
N ILE A 118 -10.51 17.20 15.82
CA ILE A 118 -9.38 16.35 16.19
C ILE A 118 -8.06 17.12 16.04
N TYR A 119 -7.90 17.91 14.97
CA TYR A 119 -6.71 18.74 14.76
C TYR A 119 -6.50 19.76 15.89
N LYS A 120 -7.58 20.43 16.31
CA LYS A 120 -7.57 21.37 17.45
C LYS A 120 -7.24 20.65 18.77
N LEU A 121 -7.85 19.49 19.03
CA LEU A 121 -7.55 18.68 20.22
C LEU A 121 -6.09 18.21 20.27
N GLN A 122 -5.50 17.95 19.11
CA GLN A 122 -4.11 17.57 18.96
C GLN A 122 -3.15 18.77 18.93
N VAL A 123 -3.68 20.01 18.98
CA VAL A 123 -2.90 21.25 18.96
C VAL A 123 -1.96 21.32 17.74
N GLY A 124 -2.38 20.78 16.60
CA GLY A 124 -1.55 20.69 15.40
C GLY A 124 -0.33 19.76 15.52
N LEU A 125 -0.32 18.84 16.49
CA LEU A 125 0.75 17.87 16.68
C LEU A 125 0.35 16.46 16.24
N CYS A 126 1.32 15.70 15.75
CA CYS A 126 1.15 14.29 15.45
C CYS A 126 0.78 13.51 16.73
N TYR A 127 -0.26 12.69 16.66
CA TYR A 127 -0.74 11.88 17.77
C TYR A 127 0.34 10.99 18.42
N TYR A 128 1.32 10.55 17.64
CA TYR A 128 2.33 9.57 18.07
C TYR A 128 3.68 10.14 18.47
N CYS A 129 4.16 11.15 17.74
CA CYS A 129 5.50 11.69 17.98
C CYS A 129 5.48 13.11 18.55
N MET A 130 4.30 13.73 18.64
CA MET A 130 4.11 15.13 19.05
C MET A 130 4.88 16.16 18.20
N CYS A 131 5.39 15.76 17.02
CA CYS A 131 5.96 16.70 16.06
C CYS A 131 4.82 17.45 15.34
N PRO A 132 5.05 18.71 14.93
CA PRO A 132 4.07 19.48 14.18
C PRO A 132 3.57 18.77 12.92
N ILE A 133 2.29 18.98 12.60
CA ILE A 133 1.63 18.53 11.38
C ILE A 133 0.73 19.65 10.87
N TYR A 134 0.47 19.68 9.57
CA TYR A 134 -0.27 20.76 8.94
C TYR A 134 -1.46 20.23 8.14
N SER A 135 -2.44 21.09 7.83
CA SER A 135 -3.58 20.72 6.99
C SER A 135 -3.23 20.63 5.50
N SER A 136 -2.10 21.23 5.08
CA SER A 136 -1.62 21.28 3.70
C SER A 136 -0.08 21.19 3.64
N GLY A 137 0.45 21.06 2.41
CA GLY A 137 1.90 21.02 2.18
C GLY A 137 2.56 19.66 2.37
N ALA A 138 3.90 19.64 2.37
CA ALA A 138 4.70 18.42 2.47
C ALA A 138 4.53 17.70 3.82
N GLU A 139 4.25 18.47 4.88
CA GLU A 139 4.02 17.99 6.24
C GLU A 139 2.52 17.86 6.55
N LYS A 140 1.69 17.71 5.50
CA LYS A 140 0.26 17.44 5.64
C LYS A 140 0.04 16.19 6.50
N PHE A 141 -0.88 16.29 7.45
CA PHE A 141 -1.25 15.15 8.27
C PHE A 141 -1.89 14.03 7.44
N THR A 142 -1.76 12.82 7.94
CA THR A 142 -2.46 11.64 7.46
C THR A 142 -3.47 11.20 8.51
N ILE A 143 -4.54 10.54 8.06
CA ILE A 143 -5.60 10.01 8.92
C ILE A 143 -5.21 8.57 9.28
N ASP A 144 -5.18 8.26 10.57
CA ASP A 144 -4.86 6.94 11.09
C ASP A 144 -5.99 6.40 11.97
N HIS A 145 -6.18 5.10 11.93
CA HIS A 145 -7.14 4.37 12.77
C HIS A 145 -6.41 3.81 14.00
N LEU A 146 -6.76 4.28 15.20
CA LEU A 146 -6.14 3.90 16.47
C LEU A 146 -6.21 2.38 16.68
N MET A 147 -7.40 1.81 16.53
CA MET A 147 -7.61 0.40 16.26
C MET A 147 -7.59 0.19 14.74
N PRO A 148 -6.65 -0.61 14.20
CA PRO A 148 -6.57 -0.87 12.76
C PRO A 148 -7.85 -1.53 12.25
N LEU A 149 -8.27 -1.18 11.03
CA LEU A 149 -9.44 -1.80 10.40
C LEU A 149 -9.31 -3.33 10.27
N SER A 150 -8.09 -3.84 10.03
CA SER A 150 -7.80 -5.28 9.99
C SER A 150 -8.02 -5.99 11.34
N SER A 151 -8.23 -5.24 12.42
CA SER A 151 -8.52 -5.73 13.75
C SER A 151 -9.90 -5.28 14.24
N GLY A 152 -10.80 -4.92 13.32
CA GLY A 152 -12.17 -4.51 13.62
C GLY A 152 -12.33 -3.05 14.05
N GLY A 153 -11.35 -2.18 13.76
CA GLY A 153 -11.49 -0.75 14.02
C GLY A 153 -12.60 -0.09 13.18
N SER A 154 -13.29 0.89 13.75
CA SER A 154 -14.36 1.67 13.10
C SER A 154 -13.85 2.95 12.44
N HIS A 155 -14.70 3.60 11.65
CA HIS A 155 -14.50 4.97 11.15
C HIS A 155 -15.06 6.04 12.10
N TRP A 156 -15.57 5.68 13.27
CA TRP A 156 -16.01 6.70 14.22
C TRP A 156 -14.87 7.67 14.59
N PRO A 157 -15.12 8.99 14.75
CA PRO A 157 -14.07 9.97 15.07
C PRO A 157 -13.26 9.63 16.33
N ALA A 158 -13.85 8.87 17.26
CA ALA A 158 -13.15 8.35 18.44
C ALA A 158 -12.00 7.39 18.11
N ASN A 159 -12.09 6.65 16.99
CA ASN A 159 -11.04 5.77 16.49
C ASN A 159 -10.06 6.47 15.54
N ILE A 160 -10.32 7.71 15.14
CA ILE A 160 -9.47 8.45 14.20
C ILE A 160 -8.39 9.24 14.95
N ALA A 161 -7.18 9.31 14.42
CA ALA A 161 -6.13 10.22 14.88
C ALA A 161 -5.39 10.85 13.69
N LEU A 162 -4.88 12.07 13.87
CA LEU A 162 -4.04 12.72 12.86
C LEU A 162 -2.57 12.42 13.15
N ALA A 163 -1.86 11.90 12.16
CA ALA A 163 -0.49 11.47 12.31
C ALA A 163 0.38 11.98 11.17
N CYS A 164 1.66 12.23 11.43
CA CYS A 164 2.62 12.47 10.36
C CYS A 164 2.80 11.21 9.50
N LYS A 165 3.15 11.39 8.23
CA LYS A 165 3.34 10.29 7.27
C LYS A 165 4.32 9.22 7.77
N SER A 166 5.41 9.64 8.43
CA SER A 166 6.42 8.73 8.99
C SER A 166 5.86 7.82 10.07
N CYS A 167 5.09 8.38 11.03
CA CYS A 167 4.50 7.58 12.11
C CYS A 167 3.42 6.65 11.60
N ASN A 168 2.51 7.13 10.74
CA ASN A 168 1.44 6.31 10.18
C ASN A 168 2.01 5.13 9.37
N SER A 169 3.03 5.39 8.54
CA SER A 169 3.71 4.33 7.76
C SER A 169 4.39 3.28 8.66
N LYS A 170 5.03 3.72 9.76
CA LYS A 170 5.71 2.82 10.71
C LYS A 170 4.74 2.03 11.58
N LYS A 171 3.59 2.61 11.96
CA LYS A 171 2.53 1.93 12.69
C LYS A 171 1.90 0.83 11.83
N SER A 172 1.56 1.15 10.58
CA SER A 172 0.93 0.22 9.65
C SER A 172 -0.30 -0.45 10.30
N TRP A 173 -0.35 -1.78 10.32
CA TRP A 173 -1.44 -2.57 10.91
C TRP A 173 -1.33 -2.77 12.42
N THR A 174 -0.37 -2.11 13.09
CA THR A 174 -0.19 -2.21 14.55
C THR A 174 -1.22 -1.34 15.25
N SER A 175 -1.78 -1.80 16.37
CA SER A 175 -2.68 -0.97 17.17
C SER A 175 -1.94 0.17 17.87
N GLU A 176 -2.68 1.24 18.17
CA GLU A 176 -2.20 2.40 18.92
C GLU A 176 -1.41 1.98 20.17
N ARG A 177 -1.98 1.12 21.01
CA ARG A 177 -1.36 0.67 22.26
C ARG A 177 0.03 0.07 22.03
N PHE A 178 0.17 -0.83 21.06
CA PHE A 178 1.44 -1.47 20.77
C PHE A 178 2.44 -0.49 20.16
N TYR A 179 1.99 0.39 19.26
CA TYR A 179 2.87 1.36 18.61
C TYR A 179 3.37 2.44 19.58
N ILE A 180 2.50 2.95 20.45
CA ILE A 180 2.91 3.87 21.53
C ILE A 180 3.93 3.21 22.46
N LYS A 181 3.72 1.94 22.85
CA LYS A 181 4.70 1.21 23.68
C LYS A 181 6.07 1.17 23.00
N LYS A 182 6.11 0.91 21.69
CA LYS A 182 7.34 0.89 20.89
C LYS A 182 8.02 2.24 20.77
N ILE A 183 7.26 3.34 20.61
CA ILE A 183 7.85 4.68 20.57
C ILE A 183 8.43 5.06 21.93
N ARG A 184 7.66 4.83 23.00
CA ARG A 184 8.06 5.18 24.36
C ARG A 184 9.31 4.43 24.82
N SER A 185 9.54 3.20 24.36
CA SER A 185 10.73 2.43 24.73
C SER A 185 12.05 2.98 24.18
N VAL A 186 12.02 3.95 23.27
CA VAL A 186 13.22 4.56 22.67
C VAL A 186 13.31 6.08 22.94
N LYS A 187 12.49 6.60 23.85
CA LYS A 187 12.41 8.02 24.20
C LYS A 187 12.80 8.24 25.66
N SER A 188 13.17 9.47 26.02
CA SER A 188 13.50 9.80 27.41
C SER A 188 12.25 9.75 28.29
N ASP A 189 12.45 9.58 29.60
CA ASP A 189 11.34 9.48 30.55
C ASP A 189 10.50 10.76 30.60
N GLU A 190 11.14 11.93 30.46
CA GLU A 190 10.49 13.23 30.39
C GLU A 190 9.52 13.28 29.20
N TRP A 191 10.01 12.91 28.01
CA TRP A 191 9.19 12.85 26.79
C TRP A 191 8.03 11.87 26.93
N VAL A 192 8.28 10.70 27.55
CA VAL A 192 7.26 9.68 27.78
C VAL A 192 6.14 10.21 28.69
N GLN A 193 6.49 10.99 29.71
CA GLN A 193 5.53 11.59 30.62
C GLN A 193 4.66 12.64 29.91
N GLU A 194 5.28 13.57 29.17
CA GLU A 194 4.58 14.56 28.35
C GLU A 194 3.62 13.88 27.35
N HIS A 195 4.08 12.84 26.68
CA HIS A 195 3.25 12.08 25.73
C HIS A 195 2.09 11.35 26.42
N LYS A 196 2.26 10.86 27.66
CA LYS A 196 1.15 10.25 28.42
C LYS A 196 0.07 11.28 28.70
N GLU A 197 0.46 12.48 29.10
CA GLU A 197 -0.46 13.58 29.40
C GLU A 197 -1.20 14.03 28.14
N PHE A 198 -0.47 14.23 27.05
CA PHE A 198 -1.02 14.58 25.73
C PHE A 198 -2.06 13.56 25.23
N VAL A 199 -1.72 12.28 25.21
CA VAL A 199 -2.66 11.23 24.75
C VAL A 199 -3.86 11.10 25.70
N SER A 200 -3.64 11.21 27.00
CA SER A 200 -4.73 11.15 27.99
C SER A 200 -5.68 12.33 27.85
N TYR A 201 -5.15 13.52 27.58
CA TYR A 201 -5.94 14.71 27.26
C TYR A 201 -6.81 14.47 26.03
N ILE A 202 -6.23 14.03 24.92
CA ILE A 202 -6.99 13.79 23.67
C ILE A 202 -8.07 12.74 23.88
N LYS A 203 -7.74 11.59 24.49
CA LYS A 203 -8.70 10.50 24.72
C LYS A 203 -9.88 10.94 25.58
N ARG A 204 -9.62 11.72 26.64
CA ARG A 204 -10.66 12.25 27.52
C ARG A 204 -11.61 13.17 26.78
N HIS A 205 -11.07 14.10 25.97
CA HIS A 205 -11.89 15.07 25.24
C HIS A 205 -12.63 14.43 24.07
N LYS A 206 -12.01 13.49 23.35
CA LYS A 206 -12.69 12.69 22.32
C LYS A 206 -13.87 11.92 22.90
N ARG A 207 -13.73 11.29 24.07
CA ARG A 207 -14.86 10.61 24.72
C ARG A 207 -16.00 11.58 25.06
N LYS A 208 -15.69 12.79 25.50
CA LYS A 208 -16.74 13.80 25.80
C LYS A 208 -17.46 14.29 24.55
N ILE A 209 -16.74 14.46 23.45
CA ILE A 209 -17.27 15.04 22.21
C ILE A 209 -17.96 13.97 21.35
N PHE A 210 -17.31 12.81 21.17
CA PHE A 210 -17.74 11.75 20.25
C PHE A 210 -18.30 10.51 20.95
N GLY A 211 -18.19 10.40 22.28
CA GLY A 211 -18.63 9.23 23.04
C GLY A 211 -20.10 8.84 22.80
N PRO A 212 -21.07 9.78 22.81
CA PRO A 212 -22.47 9.46 22.55
C PRO A 212 -22.76 8.90 21.14
N LEU A 213 -21.82 9.06 20.20
CA LEU A 213 -21.97 8.66 18.79
C LEU A 213 -21.32 7.31 18.47
N CYS A 214 -20.63 6.67 19.43
CA CYS A 214 -19.83 5.46 19.19
C CYS A 214 -20.49 4.15 19.65
N ASP A 215 -21.66 4.23 20.28
CA ASP A 215 -22.39 3.09 20.86
C ASP A 215 -23.59 2.63 20.01
N GLU A 216 -23.80 3.23 18.83
CA GLU A 216 -24.76 2.83 17.78
C GLU A 216 -24.06 2.09 16.62
#